data_AF-A0A958AMP1-F1
#
_entry.id   AF-A0A958AMP1-F1
#
_cell.length_a   1.000
_cell.length_b   1.000
_cell.length_c   1.000
_cell.angle_alpha   90.00
_cell.angle_beta   90.00
_cell.angle_gamma   90.00
#
_symmetry.space_group_name_H-M   'P 1'
#
loop_
_entity.id
_entity.type
_entity.pdbx_description
1 polymer ?
#
loop_
_entity_poly.entity_id
_entity_poly.type
_entity_poly.pdbx_seq_one_letter_code
_entity_poly.pdbx_strand_id
1 'polypeptide(L)'
;MLEAAKREGKLYGFPKAVNGSAFIINKTLFDEEGVPVPDPGMDWTYADFEAASEAMTNADIPRFGCSIDPGPAWTPTFLLTLGGRYLDPEEHRIAQGYLNSEENAFWVTWMKKLT
;
A
#
# COMPACT_ATOMS: atom_id res chain seq x y z
N MET A 1 12.96 0.46 15.05
CA MET A 1 12.70 -0.92 15.52
C MET A 1 12.85 -1.06 17.03
N LEU A 2 13.98 -0.66 17.62
CA LEU A 2 14.16 -0.69 19.09
C LEU A 2 13.11 0.15 19.82
N GLU A 3 12.72 1.30 19.25
CA GLU A 3 11.70 2.18 19.84
C GLU A 3 10.35 1.47 20.04
N ALA A 4 9.95 0.58 19.13
CA ALA A 4 8.69 -0.17 19.26
C ALA A 4 8.71 -1.17 20.44
N ALA A 5 9.90 -1.54 20.94
CA ALA A 5 10.09 -2.43 22.07
C ALA A 5 10.45 -1.69 23.37
N LYS A 6 10.47 -0.35 23.34
CA LYS A 6 10.72 0.47 24.51
C LYS A 6 9.42 0.98 25.13
N ARG A 7 9.39 1.03 26.45
CA ARG A 7 8.35 1.71 27.23
C ARG A 7 9.03 2.47 28.36
N GLU A 8 8.67 3.74 28.57
CA GLU A 8 9.24 4.58 29.63
C GLU A 8 10.80 4.57 29.63
N GLY A 9 11.39 4.60 28.44
CA GLY A 9 12.84 4.59 28.23
C GLY A 9 13.54 3.24 28.45
N LYS A 10 12.84 2.19 28.90
CA LYS A 10 13.40 0.85 29.12
C LYS A 10 13.03 -0.10 27.99
N LEU A 11 13.96 -0.98 27.62
CA LEU A 11 13.75 -2.02 26.60
C LEU A 11 13.09 -3.26 27.23
N TYR A 12 11.93 -3.66 26.74
CA TYR A 12 11.16 -4.81 27.26
C TYR A 12 11.19 -6.04 26.34
N GLY A 13 11.68 -5.89 25.12
CA GLY A 13 11.82 -6.99 24.17
C GLY A 13 13.01 -6.75 23.26
N PHE A 14 13.66 -7.84 22.86
CA PHE A 14 14.68 -7.78 21.82
C PHE A 14 14.00 -8.09 20.48
N PRO A 15 13.93 -7.12 19.54
CA PRO A 15 13.26 -7.37 18.27
C PRO A 15 13.99 -8.44 17.47
N LYS A 16 13.30 -9.51 17.08
CA LYS A 16 13.88 -10.64 16.36
C LYS A 16 14.05 -10.38 14.85
N ALA A 17 13.06 -9.72 14.22
CA ALA A 17 13.04 -9.48 12.78
C ALA A 17 12.08 -8.33 12.44
N VAL A 18 12.41 -7.60 11.37
CA VAL A 18 11.59 -6.52 10.80
C VAL A 18 11.04 -6.99 9.46
N ASN A 19 9.83 -6.55 9.14
CA ASN A 19 9.27 -6.65 7.80
C ASN A 19 8.93 -5.25 7.29
N GLY A 20 8.78 -5.15 5.98
CA GLY A 20 8.29 -3.96 5.30
C GLY A 20 7.33 -4.38 4.20
N SER A 21 6.57 -3.41 3.71
CA SER A 21 5.65 -3.60 2.59
C SER A 21 6.37 -3.36 1.27
N ALA A 22 6.10 -4.20 0.28
CA ALA A 22 6.57 -4.04 -1.08
C ALA A 22 5.58 -4.65 -2.07
N PHE A 23 5.54 -4.10 -3.28
CA PHE A 23 4.90 -4.78 -4.40
C PHE A 23 5.83 -5.87 -4.93
N ILE A 24 5.32 -7.10 -4.99
CA ILE A 24 6.02 -8.23 -5.60
C ILE A 24 5.43 -8.41 -6.99
N ILE A 25 6.30 -8.40 -8.01
CA ILE A 25 5.88 -8.44 -9.43
C ILE A 25 6.31 -9.74 -10.11
N ASN A 26 5.54 -10.16 -11.11
CA ASN A 26 5.91 -11.24 -12.03
C ASN A 26 6.56 -10.65 -13.29
N LYS A 27 7.89 -10.58 -13.34
CA LYS A 27 8.62 -9.98 -14.46
C LYS A 27 8.35 -10.64 -15.81
N THR A 28 8.17 -11.96 -15.83
CA THR A 28 7.83 -12.68 -17.07
C THR A 28 6.52 -12.18 -17.66
N LEU A 29 5.52 -11.91 -16.81
CA LEU A 29 4.23 -11.40 -17.26
C LEU A 29 4.33 -9.95 -17.78
N PHE A 30 5.16 -9.12 -17.15
CA PHE A 30 5.45 -7.77 -17.66
C PHE A 30 6.06 -7.82 -19.07
N ASP A 31 7.03 -8.72 -19.29
CA ASP A 31 7.66 -8.91 -20.60
C ASP A 31 6.67 -9.44 -21.64
N GLU A 32 5.81 -10.41 -21.28
CA GLU A 32 4.78 -11.01 -22.15
C GLU A 32 3.74 -9.99 -22.63
N GLU A 33 3.28 -9.11 -21.74
CA GLU A 33 2.29 -8.08 -22.05
C GLU A 33 2.93 -6.78 -22.61
N GLY A 34 4.26 -6.74 -22.71
CA GLY A 34 4.99 -5.57 -23.21
C GLY A 34 4.92 -4.34 -22.30
N VAL A 35 4.63 -4.53 -21.01
CA VAL A 35 4.55 -3.47 -20.01
C VAL A 35 5.94 -3.27 -19.38
N PRO A 36 6.50 -2.04 -19.36
CA PRO A 36 7.77 -1.79 -18.70
C PRO A 36 7.73 -2.15 -17.22
N VAL A 37 8.72 -2.92 -16.77
CA VAL A 37 8.89 -3.24 -15.34
C VAL A 37 9.21 -1.97 -14.56
N PRO A 38 8.51 -1.65 -13.46
CA PRO A 38 8.84 -0.50 -12.63
C PRO A 38 10.25 -0.64 -12.07
N ASP A 39 11.04 0.43 -12.17
CA ASP A 39 12.33 0.55 -11.51
C ASP A 39 12.34 1.75 -10.54
N PRO A 40 13.29 1.81 -9.58
CA PRO A 40 13.36 2.88 -8.59
C PRO A 40 13.57 4.30 -9.16
N GLY A 41 13.96 4.43 -10.43
CA GLY A 41 14.10 5.70 -11.13
C GLY A 41 12.85 6.11 -11.91
N MET A 42 11.81 5.27 -11.95
CA MET A 42 10.53 5.58 -12.56
C MET A 42 9.56 6.15 -11.52
N ASP A 43 8.98 7.31 -11.83
CA ASP A 43 7.89 7.91 -11.04
C ASP A 43 6.55 7.29 -11.43
N TRP A 44 6.27 6.07 -10.97
CA TRP A 44 4.96 5.45 -11.16
C TRP A 44 3.88 6.19 -10.38
N THR A 45 2.82 6.57 -11.09
CA THR A 45 1.61 7.09 -10.48
C THR A 45 0.63 5.96 -10.16
N TYR A 46 -0.38 6.26 -9.34
CA TYR A 46 -1.51 5.35 -9.10
C TYR A 46 -2.25 4.98 -10.40
N ALA A 47 -2.27 5.88 -11.40
CA ALA A 47 -2.89 5.61 -12.70
C ALA A 47 -2.04 4.66 -13.55
N ASP A 48 -0.70 4.79 -13.50
CA ASP A 48 0.20 3.85 -14.19
C ASP A 48 0.04 2.44 -13.61
N PHE A 49 -0.10 2.33 -12.28
CA PHE A 49 -0.38 1.07 -11.62
C PHE A 49 -1.74 0.47 -12.06
N GLU A 50 -2.80 1.28 -12.08
CA GLU A 50 -4.13 0.86 -12.57
C GLU A 50 -4.01 0.29 -13.99
N ALA A 51 -3.40 1.05 -14.91
CA ALA A 51 -3.25 0.65 -16.31
C ALA A 51 -2.42 -0.64 -16.48
N ALA A 52 -1.33 -0.78 -15.73
CA ALA A 52 -0.52 -2.01 -15.75
C ALA A 52 -1.30 -3.22 -15.21
N SER A 53 -2.07 -3.03 -14.13
CA SER A 53 -2.93 -4.07 -13.56
C SER A 53 -4.05 -4.49 -14.52
N GLU A 54 -4.67 -3.53 -15.22
CA GLU A 54 -5.67 -3.82 -16.24
C GLU A 54 -5.07 -4.62 -17.41
N ALA A 55 -3.93 -4.20 -17.94
CA ALA A 55 -3.25 -4.88 -19.04
C ALA A 55 -2.88 -6.34 -18.71
N MET A 56 -2.50 -6.61 -17.46
CA MET A 56 -2.13 -7.95 -17.01
C MET A 56 -3.31 -8.83 -16.64
N THR A 57 -4.50 -8.25 -16.47
CA THR A 57 -5.71 -9.00 -16.18
C THR A 57 -6.22 -9.69 -17.44
N ASN A 58 -6.54 -10.97 -17.34
CA ASN A 58 -7.16 -11.71 -18.43
C ASN A 58 -8.37 -12.44 -17.85
N ALA A 59 -9.55 -12.25 -18.44
CA ALA A 59 -10.79 -12.85 -17.94
C ALA A 59 -11.05 -14.28 -18.48
N ASP A 60 -10.39 -14.66 -19.58
CA ASP A 60 -10.52 -15.98 -20.20
C ASP A 60 -9.75 -17.06 -19.43
N ILE A 61 -8.77 -16.65 -18.62
CA ILE A 61 -8.01 -17.48 -17.69
C ILE A 61 -8.10 -16.85 -16.29
N PRO A 62 -7.93 -17.59 -15.18
CA PRO A 62 -7.99 -17.00 -13.84
C PRO A 62 -6.72 -16.19 -13.51
N ARG A 63 -6.47 -15.08 -14.22
CA ARG A 63 -5.30 -14.21 -14.05
C ARG A 63 -5.72 -12.77 -13.73
N PHE A 64 -5.28 -12.28 -12.58
CA PHE A 64 -5.48 -10.91 -12.12
C PHE A 64 -4.15 -10.15 -12.18
N GLY A 65 -4.18 -8.90 -12.65
CA GLY A 65 -2.98 -8.07 -12.72
C GLY A 65 -2.47 -7.57 -11.38
N CYS A 66 -3.31 -7.54 -10.35
CA CYS A 66 -2.88 -7.28 -8.98
C CYS A 66 -3.70 -8.06 -7.95
N SER A 67 -3.16 -8.13 -6.73
CA SER A 67 -3.87 -8.60 -5.55
C SER A 67 -3.39 -7.78 -4.36
N ILE A 68 -4.31 -7.03 -3.76
CA ILE A 68 -4.04 -6.19 -2.59
C ILE A 68 -5.03 -6.59 -1.50
N ASP A 69 -4.51 -6.92 -0.31
CA ASP A 69 -5.34 -7.18 0.87
C ASP A 69 -5.77 -5.84 1.51
N PRO A 70 -7.07 -5.49 1.53
CA PRO A 70 -7.57 -4.28 2.19
C PRO A 70 -7.66 -4.43 3.72
N GLY A 71 -7.10 -5.50 4.29
CA GLY A 71 -7.06 -5.73 5.73
C GLY A 71 -6.32 -4.62 6.51
N PRO A 72 -6.56 -4.54 7.83
CA PRO A 72 -5.97 -3.52 8.69
C PRO A 72 -4.44 -3.62 8.80
N ALA A 73 -3.83 -4.75 8.41
CA ALA A 73 -2.38 -4.94 8.40
C ALA A 73 -1.69 -4.18 7.25
N TRP A 74 -2.35 -4.01 6.11
CA TRP A 74 -1.76 -3.43 4.89
C TRP A 74 -2.30 -2.04 4.56
N THR A 75 -3.55 -1.76 4.91
CA THR A 75 -4.19 -0.45 4.72
C THR A 75 -3.33 0.72 5.21
N PRO A 76 -2.67 0.68 6.39
CA PRO A 76 -1.84 1.78 6.85
C PRO A 76 -0.68 2.11 5.89
N THR A 77 -0.12 1.12 5.19
CA THR A 77 0.99 1.37 4.24
C THR A 77 0.53 2.36 3.16
N PHE A 78 -0.61 2.10 2.55
CA PHE A 78 -1.14 2.91 1.46
C PHE A 78 -1.71 4.24 1.92
N LEU A 79 -2.47 4.19 3.01
CA LEU A 79 -3.14 5.35 3.56
C LEU A 79 -2.11 6.40 4.02
N LEU A 80 -1.03 5.97 4.67
CA LEU A 80 0.02 6.88 5.15
C LEU A 80 0.86 7.46 4.00
N THR A 81 1.14 6.71 2.92
CA THR A 81 1.90 7.21 1.76
C THR A 81 1.14 8.27 0.98
N LEU A 82 -0.19 8.25 1.03
CA LEU A 82 -1.07 9.27 0.45
C LEU A 82 -1.19 10.53 1.31
N GLY A 83 -0.57 10.57 2.51
CA GLY A 83 -0.77 11.64 3.49
C GLY A 83 -2.01 11.44 4.38
N GLY A 84 -2.82 10.42 4.12
CA GLY A 84 -3.99 10.06 4.90
C GLY A 84 -3.65 9.61 6.33
N ARG A 85 -4.63 9.69 7.24
CA ARG A 85 -4.48 9.31 8.66
C ARG A 85 -5.78 8.72 9.22
N TYR A 86 -5.66 7.89 10.26
CA TYR A 86 -6.83 7.43 11.02
C TYR A 86 -7.29 8.47 12.06
N LEU A 87 -6.34 9.11 12.72
CA LEU A 87 -6.55 10.11 13.76
C LEU A 87 -5.59 11.28 13.51
N ASP A 88 -5.87 12.40 14.15
CA ASP A 88 -4.96 13.53 14.18
C ASP A 88 -3.57 13.09 14.71
N PRO A 89 -2.46 13.55 14.11
CA PRO A 89 -1.13 13.05 14.44
C PRO A 89 -0.51 13.65 15.72
N GLU A 90 -1.15 14.64 16.34
CA GLU A 90 -0.59 15.35 17.49
C GLU A 90 -1.16 14.81 18.80
N GLU A 91 -2.49 14.79 18.92
CA GLU A 91 -3.21 14.34 20.10
C GLU A 91 -3.67 12.88 19.99
N HIS A 92 -3.78 12.34 18.77
CA HIS A 92 -4.28 10.98 18.51
C HIS A 92 -5.68 10.73 19.11
N ARG A 93 -6.59 11.72 19.01
CA ARG A 93 -7.94 11.65 19.58
C ARG A 93 -9.05 12.03 18.61
N ILE A 94 -8.74 12.77 17.55
CA ILE A 94 -9.74 13.28 16.61
C ILE A 94 -9.69 12.47 15.31
N ALA A 95 -10.79 11.79 14.99
CA ALA A 95 -10.94 11.09 13.70
C ALA A 95 -11.53 11.98 12.60
N GLN A 96 -12.40 12.92 12.95
CA GLN A 96 -13.07 13.80 11.98
C GLN A 96 -12.04 14.69 11.27
N GLY A 97 -12.13 14.79 9.95
CA GLY A 97 -11.17 15.49 9.10
C GLY A 97 -9.96 14.66 8.70
N TYR A 98 -9.62 13.61 9.45
CA TYR A 98 -8.50 12.71 9.16
C TYR A 98 -8.99 11.40 8.54
N LEU A 99 -9.87 10.68 9.24
CA LEU A 99 -10.41 9.41 8.78
C LEU A 99 -11.25 9.57 7.52
N ASN A 100 -12.01 10.66 7.41
CA ASN A 100 -12.84 11.01 6.27
C ASN A 100 -12.21 12.09 5.36
N SER A 101 -10.88 12.18 5.34
CA SER A 101 -10.12 13.07 4.47
C SER A 101 -10.25 12.70 2.98
N GLU A 102 -9.87 13.63 2.10
CA GLU A 102 -9.86 13.38 0.65
C GLU A 102 -8.85 12.29 0.28
N GLU A 103 -7.71 12.23 0.96
CA GLU A 103 -6.66 11.24 0.77
C GLU A 103 -7.15 9.82 1.13
N ASN A 104 -7.85 9.67 2.26
CA ASN A 104 -8.45 8.39 2.64
C ASN A 104 -9.59 7.99 1.69
N ALA A 105 -10.40 8.96 1.24
CA ALA A 105 -11.45 8.71 0.26
C ALA A 105 -10.87 8.27 -1.10
N PHE A 106 -9.79 8.92 -1.55
CA PHE A 106 -9.05 8.52 -2.75
C PHE A 106 -8.56 7.07 -2.62
N TRP A 107 -7.91 6.70 -1.52
CA TRP A 107 -7.48 5.31 -1.28
C TRP A 107 -8.63 4.30 -1.41
N VAL A 108 -9.74 4.55 -0.71
CA VAL A 108 -10.89 3.63 -0.70
C VAL A 108 -11.52 3.49 -2.09
N THR A 109 -11.58 4.58 -2.86
CA THR A 109 -12.13 4.56 -4.22
C THR A 109 -11.17 3.92 -5.22
N TRP A 110 -9.87 4.18 -5.11
CA TRP A 110 -8.82 3.55 -5.91
C TRP A 110 -8.82 2.03 -5.75
N MET A 111 -8.82 1.54 -4.51
CA MET A 111 -8.84 0.10 -4.21
C MET A 111 -10.02 -0.64 -4.85
N LYS A 112 -11.20 -0.01 -4.88
CA LYS A 112 -12.40 -0.60 -5.50
C LYS A 112 -12.28 -0.80 -7.00
N LYS A 113 -11.38 -0.08 -7.68
CA LYS A 113 -11.13 -0.29 -9.11
C LYS A 113 -10.31 -1.55 -9.38
N LEU A 114 -9.57 -2.02 -8.37
CA LEU A 114 -8.63 -3.14 -8.47
C LEU A 114 -9.22 -4.49 -8.03
N THR A 115 -10.48 -4.50 -7.57
CA THR A 115 -11.20 -5.67 -7.04
C THR A 115 -12.48 -5.91 -7.80
#